data_AF-A0A3D0LZS6-F1
#
_entry.id   AF-A0A3D0LZS6-F1
#
_cell.length_a   1.000
_cell.length_b   1.000
_cell.length_c   1.000
_cell.angle_alpha   90.00
_cell.angle_beta   90.00
_cell.angle_gamma   90.00
#
_symmetry.space_group_name_H-M   'P 1'
#
loop_
_entity.id
_entity.type
_entity.pdbx_description
1 polymer ?
#
loop_
_entity_poly.entity_id
_entity_poly.type
_entity_poly.pdbx_seq_one_letter_code
_entity_poly.pdbx_strand_id
1 'polypeptide(L)' 'MTLLELQEILGERIRIATSKDLSIEERKAETELSQTISSLAKQMINNADIVLRTDKLVADGKAKGANIIKLVNGNGKQN' A
#
# COMPACT_ATOMS: atom_id res chain seq x y z
N MET A 1 11.58 -3.08 -1.83
CA MET A 1 10.70 -2.81 -0.69
C MET A 1 9.78 -4.00 -0.47
N THR A 2 10.04 -4.78 0.55
CA THR A 2 9.20 -5.86 1.06
C THR A 2 8.18 -5.31 2.06
N LEU A 3 7.19 -6.12 2.47
CA LEU A 3 6.27 -5.74 3.54
C LEU A 3 6.98 -5.54 4.88
N LEU A 4 8.05 -6.29 5.15
CA LEU A 4 8.85 -6.15 6.37
C LEU A 4 9.60 -4.82 6.37
N GLU A 5 10.26 -4.48 5.26
CA GLU A 5 10.94 -3.18 5.10
C GLU A 5 9.94 -2.01 5.24
N LEU A 6 8.73 -2.15 4.69
CA LEU A 6 7.67 -1.14 4.83
C LEU A 6 7.19 -1.00 6.30
N GLN A 7 7.03 -2.12 7.01
CA GLN A 7 6.65 -2.12 8.41
C GLN A 7 7.72 -1.45 9.29
N GLU A 8 8.99 -1.73 9.03
CA GLU A 8 10.12 -1.09 9.73
C GLU A 8 10.12 0.42 9.52
N ILE A 9 9.97 0.88 8.28
CA ILE A 9 9.88 2.31 7.94
C ILE A 9 8.70 2.95 8.68
N LEU A 10 7.49 2.37 8.59
CA LEU A 10 6.30 2.92 9.27
C LEU A 10 6.49 3.01 10.78
N GLY A 11 7.06 1.98 11.40
CA GLY A 11 7.37 1.97 12.83
C GLY A 11 8.34 3.09 13.22
N GLU A 12 9.36 3.33 12.39
CA GLU A 12 10.30 4.43 12.60
C GLU A 12 9.64 5.79 12.49
N ARG A 13 8.79 5.99 11.48
CA ARG A 13 8.03 7.24 11.30
C ARG A 13 7.13 7.54 12.51
N ILE A 14 6.50 6.51 13.08
CA ILE A 14 5.69 6.67 14.31
C ILE A 14 6.59 7.08 15.48
N ARG A 15 7.73 6.42 15.68
CA ARG A 15 8.68 6.76 16.75
C ARG A 15 9.10 8.22 16.66
N ILE A 16 9.54 8.67 15.48
CA ILE A 16 9.94 10.06 15.24
C ILE A 16 8.79 11.03 15.55
N ALA A 17 7.59 10.79 15.02
CA ALA A 17 6.44 11.67 15.25
C ALA A 17 6.02 11.76 16.73
N THR A 18 6.25 10.70 17.50
CA THR A 18 5.97 10.64 18.95
C THR A 18 7.11 11.15 19.83
N SER A 19 8.26 11.50 19.25
CA SER A 19 9.40 12.03 20.02
C SER A 19 9.02 13.34 20.73
N LYS A 20 9.45 13.49 21.98
CA LYS A 20 9.20 14.68 22.79
C LYS A 20 10.18 15.82 22.53
N ASP A 21 11.27 15.53 21.80
CA ASP A 21 12.38 16.46 21.61
C ASP A 21 12.21 17.36 20.37
N LEU A 22 11.13 17.18 19.61
CA LEU A 22 10.82 17.98 18.42
C LEU A 22 10.11 19.28 18.80
N SER A 23 10.53 20.39 18.18
CA SER A 23 9.77 21.63 18.15
C SER A 23 8.39 21.42 17.50
N ILE A 24 7.49 22.40 17.64
CA ILE A 24 6.14 22.33 17.06
C ILE A 24 6.21 22.23 15.53
N GLU A 25 7.09 23.02 14.92
CA GLU A 25 7.31 23.07 13.47
C GLU A 25 7.87 21.75 12.94
N GLU A 26 8.90 21.20 13.60
CA GLU A 26 9.48 19.90 13.22
C GLU A 26 8.46 18.77 13.38
N ARG A 27 7.69 18.78 14.48
CA ARG A 27 6.62 17.79 14.69
C ARG A 27 5.57 17.84 13.60
N LYS A 28 5.20 19.04 13.12
CA LYS A 28 4.24 19.21 12.04
C LYS A 28 4.77 18.64 10.72
N ALA A 29 6.00 18.98 10.34
CA ALA A 29 6.64 18.46 9.14
C ALA A 29 6.78 16.93 9.17
N GLU A 30 7.21 16.38 10.32
CA GLU A 30 7.32 14.94 10.51
C GLU A 30 5.97 14.22 10.44
N THR A 31 4.91 14.85 10.94
CA THR A 31 3.54 14.30 10.88
C THR A 31 3.02 14.26 9.45
N GLU A 32 3.20 15.33 8.68
CA GLU A 32 2.79 15.39 7.26
C GLU A 32 3.51 14.34 6.41
N LEU A 33 4.82 14.20 6.59
CA LEU A 33 5.60 13.16 5.92
C LEU A 33 5.16 11.76 6.34
N SER A 34 4.90 11.54 7.63
CA SER A 34 4.44 10.25 8.15
C SER A 34 3.05 9.87 7.64
N GLN A 35 2.13 10.83 7.50
CA GLN A 35 0.83 10.63 6.87
C GLN A 35 0.95 10.24 5.40
N THR A 36 1.88 10.87 4.66
CA THR A 36 2.16 10.55 3.26
C THR A 36 2.65 9.11 3.12
N ILE A 37 3.64 8.72 3.93
CA ILE A 37 4.18 7.34 3.94
C ILE A 37 3.10 6.33 4.34
N SER A 38 2.29 6.62 5.36
CA SER A 38 1.16 5.77 5.77
C SER A 38 0.14 5.58 4.65
N SER A 39 -0.15 6.64 3.88
CA SER A 39 -1.10 6.60 2.77
C SER A 39 -0.57 5.74 1.61
N LEU A 40 0.71 5.91 1.26
CA LEU A 40 1.37 5.06 0.26
C LEU A 40 1.38 3.59 0.70
N ALA A 41 1.70 3.32 1.97
CA ALA A 41 1.68 1.97 2.51
C ALA A 41 0.29 1.30 2.39
N LYS A 42 -0.78 2.03 2.74
CA LYS A 42 -2.16 1.56 2.59
C LYS A 42 -2.50 1.22 1.13
N GLN A 43 -2.08 2.07 0.19
CA GLN A 43 -2.31 1.81 -1.24
C GLN A 43 -1.58 0.54 -1.71
N MET A 44 -0.33 0.33 -1.29
CA MET A 44 0.42 -0.87 -1.62
C MET A 44 -0.24 -2.14 -1.07
N ILE A 45 -0.71 -2.11 0.18
CA ILE A 45 -1.43 -3.23 0.80
C ILE A 45 -2.74 -3.53 0.06
N ASN A 46 -3.52 -2.48 -0.24
CA ASN A 46 -4.78 -2.65 -0.98
C ASN A 46 -4.54 -3.22 -2.39
N ASN A 47 -3.50 -2.75 -3.08
CA ASN A 47 -3.14 -3.26 -4.40
C ASN A 47 -2.71 -4.73 -4.33
N ALA A 48 -1.92 -5.11 -3.31
CA ALA A 48 -1.53 -6.49 -3.10
C ALA A 48 -2.73 -7.41 -2.81
N ASP A 49 -3.69 -6.98 -1.97
CA ASP A 49 -4.91 -7.73 -1.70
C ASP A 49 -5.78 -7.92 -2.96
N ILE A 50 -5.89 -6.88 -3.80
CA ILE A 50 -6.59 -6.97 -5.09
C ILE A 50 -5.93 -8.02 -6.00
N VAL A 51 -4.60 -8.03 -6.10
CA VAL A 51 -3.86 -9.01 -6.90
C VAL A 51 -4.09 -10.42 -6.36
N LEU A 52 -3.92 -10.65 -5.05
CA LEU A 52 -4.11 -11.96 -4.43
C LEU A 52 -5.53 -12.51 -4.62
N ARG A 53 -6.56 -11.66 -4.48
CA ARG A 53 -7.95 -12.05 -4.74
C ARG A 53 -8.17 -12.39 -6.20
N THR A 54 -7.52 -11.66 -7.10
CA THR A 54 -7.60 -11.92 -8.54
C THR A 54 -6.95 -13.25 -8.90
N ASP A 55 -5.76 -13.53 -8.37
CA ASP A 55 -5.06 -14.82 -8.56
C ASP A 55 -5.91 -15.99 -8.06
N LYS A 56 -6.56 -15.83 -6.90
CA LYS A 56 -7.49 -16.82 -6.37
C LYS A 56 -8.68 -17.05 -7.29
N LEU A 57 -9.30 -15.99 -7.82
CA LEU A 57 -10.41 -16.10 -8.77
C LEU A 57 -10.00 -16.81 -10.06
N VAL A 58 -8.77 -16.59 -10.53
CA VAL A 58 -8.20 -17.27 -11.69
C VAL A 58 -8.01 -18.75 -11.39
N ALA A 59 -7.39 -19.09 -10.25
CA ALA A 59 -7.18 -20.46 -9.81
C ALA A 59 -8.49 -21.24 -9.64
N ASP A 60 -9.53 -20.58 -9.12
CA ASP A 60 -10.87 -21.16 -8.96
C ASP A 60 -11.66 -21.26 -10.28
N GLY A 61 -11.12 -20.78 -11.41
CA GLY A 61 -11.79 -20.74 -12.71
C GLY A 61 -12.93 -19.72 -12.81
N LYS A 62 -13.11 -18.88 -11.79
CA LYS A 62 -14.20 -17.89 -11.64
C LYS A 62 -13.86 -16.51 -12.19
N ALA A 63 -12.64 -16.33 -12.71
CA ALA A 63 -12.17 -15.07 -13.27
C ALA A 63 -12.78 -14.71 -14.64
N LYS A 64 -13.42 -15.64 -15.35
CA LYS A 64 -13.94 -15.40 -16.71
C LYS A 64 -15.00 -14.29 -16.69
N GLY A 65 -14.71 -13.18 -17.37
CA GLY A 65 -15.60 -12.03 -17.48
C GLY A 65 -15.60 -11.09 -16.26
N ALA A 66 -14.79 -11.35 -15.24
CA ALA A 66 -14.73 -10.49 -14.05
C ALA A 66 -14.06 -9.14 -14.38
N ASN A 67 -14.72 -8.03 -14.02
CA ASN A 67 -14.19 -6.67 -14.26
C ASN A 67 -12.83 -6.43 -13.57
N ILE A 68 -12.56 -7.13 -12.46
CA ILE A 68 -11.30 -7.03 -11.72
C ILE A 68 -10.10 -7.48 -12.55
N ILE A 69 -10.27 -8.44 -13.46
CA ILE A 69 -9.19 -8.94 -14.33
C ILE A 69 -8.74 -7.85 -15.30
N LYS A 70 -9.69 -7.06 -15.84
CA LYS A 70 -9.37 -5.92 -16.71
C LYS A 70 -8.62 -4.82 -15.96
N LEU A 71 -8.94 -4.65 -14.68
CA LEU A 71 -8.32 -3.64 -13.83
C LEU A 71 -6.89 -4.04 -13.44
N VAL A 72 -6.65 -5.31 -13.14
CA VAL A 72 -5.32 -5.84 -12.76
C VAL A 72 -4.39 -6.01 -13.96
N ASN A 73 -4.88 -6.58 -15.07
CA ASN A 73 -4.05 -6.85 -16.26
C ASN A 73 -3.94 -5.64 -17.22
N GLY A 74 -4.66 -4.55 -16.91
CA GLY A 74 -4.82 -3.41 -17.81
C GLY A 74 -5.66 -3.74 -19.05
N ASN A 75 -5.95 -2.73 -19.88
CA ASN A 75 -6.62 -2.89 -21.18
C ASN A 75 -5.70 -3.55 -22.24
N GLY A 76 -4.89 -4.54 -21.86
CA GLY A 76 -4.13 -5.35 -22.80
C GLY A 76 -5.07 -6.10 -23.71
N LYS A 77 -5.05 -5.78 -25.01
CA LYS A 77 -5.72 -6.56 -26.04
C LYS A 77 -5.31 -8.03 -25.85
N GLN A 78 -6.30 -8.88 -25.59
CA GLN A 78 -6.13 -10.32 -25.70
C GLN A 78 -5.85 -10.61 -27.17
N ASN A 79 -4.59 -10.94 -27.50
CA ASN A 79 -4.24 -11.63 -28.74
C ASN A 79 -4.36 -13.13 -28.49
#